data_AF-A0A7C7Q258-F1
#
_entry.id   AF-A0A7C7Q258-F1
#
_cell.length_a   1.000
_cell.length_b   1.000
_cell.length_c   1.000
_cell.angle_alpha   90.00
_cell.angle_beta   90.00
_cell.angle_gamma   90.00
#
_symmetry.space_group_name_H-M   'P 1'
#
loop_
_entity.id
_entity.type
_entity.pdbx_description
1 polymer ?
#
loop_
_entity_poly.entity_id
_entity_poly.type
_entity_poly.pdbx_seq_one_letter_code
_entity_poly.pdbx_strand_id
1 'polypeptide(L)' 'MKAFLFEEDHPFAILVPLIEEGRLDPWKVDIVELANLYIEELRRRESLDLRVPARALVAASFLLRKKVEVLFP' A
#
# COMPACT_ATOMS: atom_id res chain seq x y z
N MET A 1 -11.03 -11.58 -20.20
CA MET A 1 -10.83 -10.19 -19.75
C MET A 1 -9.75 -10.23 -18.69
N LYS A 2 -8.49 -9.89 -19.04
CA LYS A 2 -7.37 -9.93 -18.10
C LYS A 2 -7.57 -8.82 -17.08
N ALA A 3 -8.11 -9.16 -15.90
CA ALA A 3 -7.99 -8.29 -14.74
C ALA A 3 -6.51 -7.94 -14.60
N PHE A 4 -6.25 -6.65 -14.41
CA PHE A 4 -4.95 -6.02 -14.30
C PHE A 4 -3.94 -6.96 -13.63
N LEU A 5 -3.01 -7.50 -14.42
CA LEU A 5 -1.76 -8.01 -13.89
C LEU A 5 -1.03 -6.77 -13.37
N PHE A 6 -1.36 -6.32 -12.16
CA PHE A 6 -0.37 -5.57 -11.40
C PHE A 6 0.82 -6.50 -11.34
N GLU A 7 1.88 -6.18 -12.09
CA GLU A 7 3.14 -6.90 -11.99
C GLU A 7 3.41 -7.10 -10.50
N GLU A 8 3.74 -8.32 -10.06
CA GLU A 8 4.03 -8.62 -8.65
C GLU A 8 5.06 -7.65 -8.04
N ASP A 9 5.79 -6.93 -8.91
CA ASP A 9 6.77 -5.89 -8.63
C ASP A 9 6.25 -4.47 -8.34
N HIS A 10 4.96 -4.17 -8.54
CA HIS A 10 4.42 -2.84 -8.24
C HIS A 10 4.25 -2.64 -6.72
N PRO A 11 4.75 -1.54 -6.13
CA PRO A 11 4.73 -1.35 -4.67
C PRO A 11 3.31 -1.39 -4.07
N PHE A 12 2.32 -0.86 -4.80
CA PHE A 12 0.92 -0.86 -4.35
C PHE A 12 0.16 -2.16 -4.65
N ALA A 13 0.77 -3.15 -5.31
CA ALA A 13 0.13 -4.46 -5.53
C ALA A 13 -0.25 -5.12 -4.19
N ILE A 14 0.45 -4.76 -3.12
CA ILE A 14 0.18 -5.22 -1.76
C ILE A 14 -1.26 -4.89 -1.29
N LEU A 15 -1.85 -3.79 -1.80
CA LEU A 15 -3.19 -3.32 -1.42
C LEU A 15 -4.32 -3.92 -2.27
N VAL A 16 -4.01 -4.60 -3.37
CA VAL A 16 -5.02 -5.16 -4.29
C VAL A 16 -6.03 -6.04 -3.55
N PRO A 17 -5.64 -6.94 -2.63
CA PRO A 17 -6.62 -7.73 -1.88
C PRO A 17 -7.60 -6.88 -1.09
N LEU A 18 -7.17 -5.74 -0.52
CA LEU A 18 -8.05 -4.84 0.23
C LEU A 18 -9.07 -4.15 -0.69
N ILE A 19 -8.70 -3.88 -1.94
CA ILE A 19 -9.61 -3.33 -2.95
C ILE A 19 -10.63 -4.39 -3.36
N GLU A 20 -10.18 -5.62 -3.60
CA GLU A 20 -11.05 -6.76 -3.96
C GLU A 20 -12.02 -7.11 -2.83
N GLU A 21 -11.61 -6.96 -1.57
CA GLU A 21 -12.44 -7.10 -0.37
C GLU A 21 -13.40 -5.91 -0.14
N GLY A 22 -13.29 -4.84 -0.94
CA GLY A 22 -14.10 -3.62 -0.78
C GLY A 22 -13.72 -2.76 0.43
N ARG A 23 -12.54 -3.00 1.03
CA ARG A 23 -12.01 -2.27 2.19
C ARG A 23 -11.24 -1.01 1.82
N LEU A 24 -10.89 -0.85 0.54
CA LEU A 24 -10.24 0.34 0.00
C LEU A 24 -10.89 0.70 -1.35
N ASP A 25 -11.42 1.92 -1.47
CA ASP A 25 -11.91 2.45 -2.75
C ASP A 25 -10.75 3.09 -3.54
N PRO A 26 -10.36 2.55 -4.70
CA PRO A 26 -9.25 3.09 -5.47
C PRO A 26 -9.55 4.47 -6.07
N TRP A 27 -10.82 4.85 -6.19
CA TRP A 27 -11.25 6.14 -6.73
C TRP A 27 -11.41 7.20 -5.64
N LYS A 28 -11.50 6.80 -4.36
CA LYS A 28 -11.67 7.67 -3.22
C LYS A 28 -10.62 7.36 -2.14
N VAL A 29 -9.44 7.92 -2.32
CA VAL A 29 -8.28 7.65 -1.47
C VAL A 29 -8.05 8.77 -0.46
N ASP A 30 -8.18 8.44 0.82
CA ASP A 30 -7.59 9.23 1.92
C ASP A 30 -6.13 8.79 2.11
N ILE A 31 -5.19 9.73 1.99
CA ILE A 31 -3.76 9.42 2.05
C ILE A 31 -3.30 8.94 3.43
N VAL A 32 -3.96 9.41 4.50
CA VAL A 32 -3.68 9.00 5.88
C VAL A 32 -4.14 7.56 6.10
N GLU A 33 -5.34 7.24 5.63
CA GLU A 33 -5.89 5.88 5.66
C GLU A 33 -5.04 4.93 4.80
N LEU A 34 -4.72 5.34 3.57
CA LEU A 34 -3.88 4.58 2.65
C LEU A 34 -2.51 4.26 3.27
N ALA A 35 -1.86 5.26 3.90
CA ALA A 35 -0.59 5.05 4.57
C ALA A 35 -0.68 4.04 5.71
N ASN A 36 -1.76 4.08 6.51
CA ASN A 36 -1.97 3.12 7.58
C ASN A 36 -2.16 1.70 7.04
N LEU A 37 -3.10 1.52 6.10
CA LEU A 37 -3.40 0.22 5.49
C LEU A 37 -2.17 -0.38 4.80
N TYR A 38 -1.38 0.46 4.12
CA TYR A 38 -0.15 0.01 3.47
C TYR A 38 0.87 -0.53 4.47
N ILE A 39 1.10 0.16 5.59
CA ILE A 39 2.04 -0.30 6.63
C ILE A 39 1.53 -1.57 7.33
N GLU A 40 0.23 -1.66 7.60
CA GLU A 40 -0.39 -2.85 8.19
C GLU A 40 -0.22 -4.07 7.29
N GLU A 41 -0.50 -3.90 5.99
CA GLU A 41 -0.35 -4.96 5.00
C GLU A 41 1.13 -5.37 4.86
N LEU A 42 2.03 -4.39 4.83
CA LEU A 42 3.47 -4.62 4.76
C LEU A 42 3.95 -5.49 5.94
N ARG A 43 3.56 -5.14 7.17
CA ARG A 43 3.90 -5.90 8.39
C ARG A 43 3.31 -7.30 8.37
N ARG A 44 2.07 -7.45 7.87
CA ARG A 44 1.43 -8.77 7.75
C ARG A 44 2.26 -9.69 6.84
N ARG A 45 2.80 -9.17 5.75
CA ARG A 45 3.61 -9.94 4.79
C ARG A 45 5.06 -10.14 5.23
N GLU A 46 5.66 -9.19 5.95
CA GLU A 46 6.99 -9.35 6.57
C GLU A 46 7.06 -10.55 7.52
N SER A 47 5.95 -10.87 8.19
CA SER A 47 5.87 -12.07 9.04
C SER A 47 5.88 -13.40 8.26
N LEU A 48 5.66 -13.34 6.93
CA LEU A 48 5.48 -14.50 6.06
C LEU A 48 6.65 -14.71 5.08
N ASP A 49 7.39 -13.67 4.69
CA ASP A 49 8.65 -13.80 3.93
C ASP A 49 9.47 -12.48 3.95
N LEU A 50 10.79 -12.56 4.17
CA LEU A 50 11.68 -11.39 4.34
C LEU A 50 12.11 -10.73 3.02
N ARG A 51 11.50 -11.11 1.89
CA ARG A 51 11.76 -10.52 0.57
C ARG A 51 10.78 -9.39 0.28
N VAL A 52 10.61 -8.47 1.22
CA VAL A 52 9.89 -7.22 0.91
C VAL A 52 10.64 -6.51 -0.21
N PRO A 53 10.02 -6.28 -1.38
CA PRO A 53 10.71 -5.62 -2.47
C PRO A 53 11.12 -4.21 -2.01
N ALA A 54 12.35 -3.79 -2.30
CA ALA A 54 12.87 -2.47 -1.90
C ALA A 54 11.92 -1.32 -2.30
N ARG A 55 11.21 -1.48 -3.42
CA ARG A 55 10.16 -0.56 -3.90
C ARG A 55 9.01 -0.38 -2.90
N ALA A 56 8.62 -1.43 -2.19
CA ALA A 56 7.54 -1.35 -1.21
C ALA A 56 7.95 -0.52 0.02
N LEU A 57 9.20 -0.61 0.46
CA LEU A 57 9.75 0.22 1.55
C LEU A 57 9.88 1.70 1.12
N VAL A 58 10.25 1.95 -0.13
CA VAL A 58 10.28 3.32 -0.69
C VAL A 58 8.87 3.91 -0.72
N ALA A 59 7.88 3.14 -1.18
CA ALA A 59 6.48 3.58 -1.18
C ALA A 59 5.95 3.82 0.24
N ALA A 60 6.28 2.95 1.21
CA ALA A 60 5.96 3.16 2.62
C ALA A 60 6.54 4.50 3.14
N SER A 61 7.82 4.77 2.86
CA SER A 61 8.48 6.02 3.26
C SER A 61 7.83 7.25 2.63
N PHE A 62 7.45 7.16 1.36
CA PHE A 62 6.72 8.21 0.65
C PHE A 62 5.34 8.47 1.29
N LEU A 63 4.56 7.43 1.55
CA LEU A 63 3.23 7.53 2.15
C LEU A 63 3.31 8.11 3.57
N LEU A 64 4.29 7.71 4.37
CA LEU A 64 4.54 8.28 5.70
C LEU A 64 4.84 9.78 5.61
N ARG A 65 5.68 10.20 4.65
CA ARG A 65 5.95 11.62 4.44
C ARG A 65 4.67 12.38 4.06
N LYS A 66 3.87 11.84 3.16
CA LYS A 66 2.58 12.45 2.75
C LYS A 66 1.59 12.55 3.89
N LYS A 67 1.52 11.54 4.76
CA LYS A 67 0.71 11.59 5.98
C LYS A 67 1.14 12.75 6.88
N VAL A 68 2.44 12.95 7.08
CA VAL A 68 2.95 14.08 7.89
C VAL A 68 2.62 15.43 7.24
N GLU A 69 2.84 15.58 5.93
CA GLU A 69 2.50 16.81 5.18
C GLU A 69 1.01 17.19 5.31
N VAL A 70 0.10 16.22 5.37
CA VAL A 70 -1.34 16.47 5.54
C VAL A 70 -1.73 16.78 6.99
N LEU A 71 -1.10 16.10 7.96
CA LEU A 71 -1.40 16.29 9.39
C LEU A 71 -0.78 17.57 9.96
N PHE A 72 0.34 18.02 9.40
CA PHE A 72 1.12 19.18 9.85
C PHE A 72 1.47 20.08 8.65
N PRO A 73 0.52 20.92 8.20
CA PRO A 73 0.72 21.83 7.06
C PRO A 73 1.65 23.02 7.35
#